data_AF-A0A1I9XWE6-F1
#
_entry.id   AF-A0A1I9XWE6-F1
#
_cell.length_a   1.000
_cell.length_b   1.000
_cell.length_c   1.000
_cell.angle_alpha   90.00
_cell.angle_beta   90.00
_cell.angle_gamma   90.00
#
_symmetry.space_group_name_H-M   'P 1'
#
loop_
_entity.id
_entity.type
_entity.pdbx_description
1 polymer ?
#
loop_
_entity_poly.entity_id
_entity_poly.type
_entity_poly.pdbx_seq_one_letter_code
_entity_poly.pdbx_strand_id
1 'polypeptide(L)'
;MMNDFLFADFLDDHAVYAAVQAYWQARLAFLDGQCAPYLRTAFANGQPFYDGNPIVNLADRIAGKAARIVQQCPRECGHGYTSFEQAIELADGDGSRPAQEKIIVLTLTQATAQQAEAELRAWFAPVCPPGK
;
A
#
# COMPACT_ATOMS: atom_id res chain seq x y z
N MET A 1 6.91 -8.44 -27.53
CA MET A 1 6.12 -8.26 -26.30
C MET A 1 6.55 -6.90 -25.76
N MET A 2 5.68 -5.89 -25.83
CA MET A 2 6.00 -4.59 -25.21
C MET A 2 5.96 -4.80 -23.69
N ASN A 3 6.96 -4.30 -23.00
CA ASN A 3 7.09 -4.48 -21.57
C ASN A 3 6.18 -3.44 -20.87
N ASP A 4 5.01 -3.86 -20.38
CA ASP A 4 4.02 -2.96 -19.79
C ASP A 4 4.27 -2.65 -18.30
N PHE A 5 5.39 -3.14 -17.74
CA PHE A 5 5.79 -2.86 -16.37
C PHE A 5 6.25 -1.42 -16.21
N LEU A 6 5.70 -0.76 -15.19
CA LEU A 6 6.14 0.55 -14.74
C LEU A 6 7.21 0.36 -13.66
N PHE A 7 8.27 1.17 -13.73
CA PHE A 7 9.32 1.21 -12.71
C PHE A 7 9.97 -0.16 -12.45
N ALA A 8 10.30 -0.91 -13.51
CA ALA A 8 10.82 -2.27 -13.39
C ALA A 8 12.12 -2.40 -12.58
N ASP A 9 12.86 -1.29 -12.42
CA ASP A 9 14.17 -1.23 -11.79
C ASP A 9 14.14 -0.58 -10.39
N PHE A 10 12.96 -0.48 -9.77
CA PHE A 10 12.79 0.27 -8.52
C PHE A 10 13.59 -0.28 -7.34
N LEU A 11 13.96 -1.57 -7.33
CA LEU A 11 14.83 -2.14 -6.29
C LEU A 11 16.32 -1.85 -6.52
N ASP A 12 16.71 -1.60 -7.77
CA ASP A 12 18.11 -1.38 -8.17
C ASP A 12 18.47 0.12 -8.21
N ASP A 13 17.47 1.00 -8.36
CA ASP A 13 17.65 2.45 -8.50
C ASP A 13 16.77 3.23 -7.49
N HIS A 14 17.43 3.92 -6.55
CA HIS A 14 16.75 4.72 -5.53
C HIS A 14 15.92 5.89 -6.10
N ALA A 15 16.31 6.46 -7.24
CA ALA A 15 15.51 7.52 -7.89
C ALA A 15 14.22 6.93 -8.48
N VAL A 16 14.29 5.71 -9.04
CA VAL A 16 13.12 4.96 -9.51
C VAL A 16 12.24 4.58 -8.31
N TYR A 17 12.82 4.15 -7.19
CA TYR A 17 12.08 3.88 -5.95
C TYR A 17 11.31 5.12 -5.47
N ALA A 18 11.98 6.27 -5.39
CA ALA A 18 11.34 7.53 -5.01
C ALA A 18 10.21 7.91 -5.98
N ALA A 19 10.40 7.69 -7.27
CA ALA A 19 9.36 7.93 -8.29
C ALA A 19 8.15 7.00 -8.11
N VAL A 20 8.36 5.72 -7.75
CA VAL A 20 7.27 4.78 -7.40
C VAL A 20 6.50 5.28 -6.17
N GLN A 21 7.20 5.74 -5.14
CA GLN A 21 6.55 6.27 -3.93
C GLN A 21 5.70 7.50 -4.27
N ALA A 22 6.26 8.45 -5.04
CA ALA A 22 5.53 9.64 -5.49
C ALA A 22 4.33 9.28 -6.38
N TYR A 23 4.48 8.29 -7.26
CA TYR A 23 3.40 7.77 -8.11
C TYR A 23 2.23 7.26 -7.25
N TRP A 24 2.51 6.41 -6.27
CA TRP A 24 1.48 5.88 -5.37
C TRP A 24 0.88 6.96 -4.48
N GLN A 25 1.69 7.89 -3.96
CA GLN A 25 1.20 9.02 -3.17
C GLN A 25 0.20 9.85 -3.97
N ALA A 26 0.55 10.25 -5.19
CA ALA A 26 -0.35 11.03 -6.05
C ALA A 26 -1.64 10.26 -6.37
N ARG A 27 -1.54 8.97 -6.63
CA ARG A 27 -2.67 8.10 -6.97
C ARG A 27 -3.63 7.87 -5.80
N LEU A 28 -3.09 7.83 -4.58
CA LEU A 28 -3.83 7.58 -3.35
C LEU A 28 -4.14 8.85 -2.56
N ALA A 29 -3.92 10.04 -3.14
CA ALA A 29 -4.15 11.33 -2.48
C ALA A 29 -5.60 11.54 -1.98
N PHE A 30 -6.57 10.74 -2.45
CA PHE A 30 -7.93 10.74 -1.91
C PHE A 30 -8.02 10.22 -0.46
N LEU A 31 -6.96 9.57 0.06
CA LEU A 31 -6.82 9.12 1.44
C LEU A 31 -6.04 10.12 2.31
N ASP A 32 -5.56 11.23 1.73
CA ASP A 32 -4.79 12.23 2.47
C ASP A 32 -5.64 12.85 3.59
N GLY A 33 -5.07 12.93 4.78
CA GLY A 33 -5.74 13.42 5.98
C GLY A 33 -6.69 12.43 6.65
N GLN A 34 -7.10 11.35 5.97
CA GLN A 34 -7.86 10.24 6.56
C GLN A 34 -6.93 9.16 7.11
N CYS A 35 -5.95 8.76 6.30
CA CYS A 35 -5.06 7.65 6.61
C CYS A 35 -3.65 8.15 6.96
N ALA A 36 -2.98 7.40 7.83
CA ALA A 36 -1.57 7.63 8.13
C ALA A 36 -0.79 6.30 8.15
N PRO A 37 0.52 6.31 7.83
CA PRO A 37 1.37 5.12 7.97
C PRO A 37 1.27 4.47 9.36
N TYR A 38 1.44 3.16 9.40
CA TYR A 38 1.39 2.36 10.64
C TYR A 38 2.55 1.36 10.75
N LEU A 39 3.26 1.09 9.65
CA LEU A 39 4.47 0.28 9.65
C LEU A 39 5.71 1.15 9.50
N ARG A 40 6.80 0.72 10.14
CA ARG A 40 8.12 1.29 9.85
C ARG A 40 8.58 0.79 8.50
N THR A 41 9.07 1.70 7.67
CA THR A 41 9.66 1.43 6.34
C THR A 41 11.13 1.86 6.27
N ALA A 42 11.71 2.17 7.44
CA ALA A 42 13.08 2.63 7.59
C ALA A 42 13.70 2.08 8.89
N PHE A 43 15.02 1.91 8.86
CA PHE A 43 15.83 1.53 10.01
C PHE A 43 15.85 2.64 11.07
N ALA A 44 16.35 2.32 12.27
CA ALA A 44 16.43 3.29 13.38
C ALA A 44 17.31 4.52 13.06
N ASN A 45 18.21 4.41 12.08
CA ASN A 45 19.03 5.51 11.57
C ASN A 45 18.34 6.36 10.49
N GLY A 46 17.07 6.08 10.16
CA GLY A 46 16.28 6.77 9.15
C GLY A 46 16.49 6.29 7.71
N GLN A 47 17.38 5.33 7.48
CA GLN A 47 17.60 4.76 6.14
C GLN A 47 16.39 3.89 5.72
N PRO A 48 15.77 4.12 4.55
CA PRO A 48 14.68 3.28 4.06
C PRO A 48 15.10 1.83 3.78
N PHE A 49 14.16 0.89 3.85
CA PHE A 49 14.42 -0.53 3.56
C PHE A 49 14.61 -0.82 2.07
N TYR A 50 13.98 -0.04 1.18
CA TYR A 50 14.04 -0.17 -0.28
C TYR A 50 13.67 -1.55 -0.84
N ASP A 51 12.76 -2.28 -0.17
CA ASP A 51 12.39 -3.66 -0.53
C ASP A 51 11.00 -3.81 -1.16
N GLY A 52 10.25 -2.71 -1.31
CA GLY A 52 8.88 -2.74 -1.84
C GLY A 52 7.87 -3.37 -0.89
N ASN A 53 8.23 -3.70 0.35
CA ASN A 53 7.42 -4.41 1.33
C ASN A 53 7.37 -3.69 2.69
N PRO A 54 6.46 -2.73 2.89
CA PRO A 54 5.49 -2.24 1.91
C PRO A 54 5.98 -1.01 1.13
N ILE A 55 5.56 -0.89 -0.13
CA ILE A 55 5.71 0.35 -0.91
C ILE A 55 4.68 1.41 -0.50
N VAL A 56 3.51 0.97 -0.04
CA VAL A 56 2.44 1.80 0.55
C VAL A 56 1.97 1.13 1.83
N ASN A 57 1.85 1.89 2.92
CA ASN A 57 1.13 1.44 4.11
C ASN A 57 0.31 2.59 4.68
N LEU A 58 -0.98 2.33 4.93
CA LEU A 58 -1.97 3.33 5.31
C LEU A 58 -2.93 2.73 6.34
N ALA A 59 -3.25 3.47 7.38
CA ALA A 59 -4.25 3.07 8.37
C ALA A 59 -5.23 4.20 8.67
N ASP A 60 -6.52 3.89 8.54
CA ASP A 60 -7.62 4.61 9.16
C ASP A 60 -7.87 4.00 10.54
N ARG A 61 -7.27 4.66 11.53
CA ARG A 61 -7.31 4.28 12.93
C ARG A 61 -8.72 4.39 13.52
N ILE A 62 -9.52 5.35 13.06
CA ILE A 62 -10.88 5.56 13.55
C ILE A 62 -11.79 4.43 13.06
N ALA A 63 -11.65 4.04 11.79
CA ALA A 63 -12.44 2.96 11.20
C ALA A 63 -11.93 1.55 11.52
N GLY A 64 -10.76 1.40 12.17
CA GLY A 64 -10.14 0.10 12.42
C GLY A 64 -9.74 -0.62 11.14
N LYS A 65 -9.31 0.14 10.11
CA LYS A 65 -8.91 -0.39 8.80
C LYS A 65 -7.49 0.01 8.47
N ALA A 66 -6.73 -0.93 7.91
CA ALA A 66 -5.41 -0.69 7.35
C ALA A 66 -5.33 -1.26 5.93
N ALA A 67 -4.35 -0.80 5.18
CA ALA A 67 -3.99 -1.40 3.93
C ALA A 67 -2.50 -1.26 3.65
N ARG A 68 -1.93 -2.23 2.93
CA ARG A 68 -0.58 -2.13 2.38
C ARG A 68 -0.49 -2.70 0.98
N ILE A 69 0.40 -2.10 0.19
CA ILE A 69 0.81 -2.62 -1.12
C ILE A 69 2.23 -3.17 -0.97
N VAL A 70 2.41 -4.42 -1.36
CA VAL A 70 3.71 -5.06 -1.58
C VAL A 70 3.95 -5.08 -3.08
N GLN A 71 4.95 -4.32 -3.53
CA GLN A 71 5.30 -4.28 -4.94
C GLN A 71 6.46 -5.23 -5.20
N GLN A 72 6.23 -6.22 -6.07
CA GLN A 72 7.23 -7.21 -6.45
C GLN A 72 8.06 -6.74 -7.65
N CYS A 73 9.29 -7.23 -7.74
CA CYS A 73 10.15 -7.02 -8.90
C CYS A 73 9.59 -7.80 -10.11
N PRO A 74 9.27 -7.13 -11.23
CA PRO A 74 8.75 -7.82 -12.41
C PRO A 74 9.78 -8.76 -13.05
N ARG A 75 11.08 -8.52 -12.86
CA ARG A 75 12.16 -9.38 -13.37
C ARG A 75 12.20 -10.74 -12.66
N GLU A 76 11.76 -10.79 -11.40
CA GLU A 76 11.75 -12.01 -10.58
C GLU A 76 10.39 -12.71 -10.61
N CYS A 77 9.30 -11.94 -10.63
CA CYS A 77 7.94 -12.48 -10.45
C CYS A 77 7.06 -12.45 -11.71
N GLY A 78 7.43 -11.71 -12.76
CA GLY A 78 6.58 -11.50 -13.93
C GLY A 78 5.30 -10.73 -13.63
N HIS A 79 4.21 -10.98 -14.38
CA HIS A 79 2.91 -10.39 -14.07
C HIS A 79 2.28 -11.06 -12.85
N GLY A 80 1.81 -10.26 -11.90
CA GLY A 80 1.21 -10.77 -10.67
C GLY A 80 0.28 -9.75 -10.02
N TYR A 81 -0.83 -10.26 -9.50
CA TYR A 81 -1.76 -9.53 -8.66
C TYR A 81 -2.46 -10.50 -7.72
N THR A 82 -2.41 -10.24 -6.42
CA THR A 82 -3.24 -10.93 -5.43
C THR A 82 -3.62 -9.98 -4.31
N SER A 83 -4.81 -10.17 -3.74
CA SER A 83 -5.34 -9.33 -2.68
C SER A 83 -6.04 -10.19 -1.65
N PHE A 84 -5.81 -9.93 -0.36
CA PHE A 84 -6.45 -10.65 0.74
C PHE A 84 -6.56 -9.77 1.98
N GLU A 85 -7.33 -10.24 2.96
CA GLU A 85 -7.58 -9.54 4.21
C GLU A 85 -7.04 -10.34 5.39
N GLN A 86 -6.57 -9.65 6.42
CA GLN A 86 -6.16 -10.28 7.67
C GLN A 86 -6.50 -9.41 8.88
N ALA A 87 -6.72 -10.05 10.03
CA ALA A 87 -6.83 -9.36 11.31
C ALA A 87 -5.45 -8.91 11.77
N ILE A 88 -5.34 -7.68 12.25
CA ILE A 88 -4.13 -7.10 12.82
C ILE A 88 -4.44 -6.32 14.10
N GLU A 89 -3.40 -5.93 14.82
CA GLU A 89 -3.47 -4.99 15.93
C GLU A 89 -2.76 -3.69 15.52
N LEU A 90 -3.47 -2.56 15.54
CA LEU A 90 -2.89 -1.24 15.28
C LEU A 90 -2.50 -0.58 16.60
N ALA A 91 -1.29 -0.03 16.67
CA ALA A 91 -0.88 0.79 17.80
C ALA A 91 -1.80 2.03 17.96
N ASP A 92 -2.25 2.28 19.18
CA ASP A 92 -3.12 3.40 19.56
C ASP A 92 -2.74 3.93 20.94
N GLY A 93 -2.05 5.07 20.99
CA GLY A 93 -1.53 5.64 22.23
C GLY A 93 -0.65 4.65 23.00
N ASP A 94 -1.07 4.29 24.21
CA ASP A 94 -0.39 3.36 25.11
C ASP A 94 -0.80 1.88 24.91
N GLY A 95 -1.59 1.56 23.88
CA GLY A 95 -2.11 0.22 23.65
C GLY A 95 -2.17 -0.20 22.18
N SER A 96 -2.91 -1.28 21.92
CA SER A 96 -3.28 -1.72 20.59
C SER A 96 -4.79 -1.84 20.46
N ARG A 97 -5.31 -1.66 19.24
CA ARG A 97 -6.69 -1.93 18.89
C ARG A 97 -6.78 -2.96 17.77
N PRO A 98 -7.79 -3.83 17.79
CA PRO A 98 -8.06 -4.71 16.67
C PRO A 98 -8.42 -3.91 15.42
N ALA A 99 -7.93 -4.37 14.29
CA ALA A 99 -8.22 -3.81 12.98
C ALA A 99 -8.21 -4.90 11.90
N GLN A 100 -8.72 -4.56 10.72
CA GLN A 100 -8.60 -5.40 9.52
C GLN A 100 -7.63 -4.74 8.53
N GLU A 101 -6.75 -5.52 7.94
CA GLU A 101 -5.77 -5.07 6.94
C GLU A 101 -6.10 -5.67 5.57
N LYS A 102 -6.22 -4.83 4.54
CA LYS A 102 -6.16 -5.25 3.14
C LYS A 102 -4.71 -5.29 2.66
N ILE A 103 -4.25 -6.45 2.21
CA ILE A 103 -2.93 -6.60 1.58
C ILE A 103 -3.13 -6.77 0.09
N ILE A 104 -2.41 -5.99 -0.71
CA ILE A 104 -2.33 -6.14 -2.16
C ILE A 104 -0.87 -6.43 -2.52
N VAL A 105 -0.62 -7.56 -3.16
CA VAL A 105 0.69 -7.91 -3.72
C VAL A 105 0.59 -7.82 -5.23
N LEU A 106 1.44 -7.01 -5.86
CA LEU A 106 1.36 -6.78 -7.30
C LEU A 106 2.73 -6.60 -7.94
N THR A 107 2.81 -6.83 -9.25
CA THR A 107 3.79 -6.17 -10.11
C THR A 107 3.15 -4.97 -10.79
N LEU A 108 3.87 -3.85 -10.84
CA LEU A 108 3.28 -2.57 -11.22
C LEU A 108 3.15 -2.45 -12.74
N THR A 109 1.91 -2.36 -13.18
CA THR A 109 1.48 -2.00 -14.53
C THR A 109 0.37 -0.96 -14.40
N GLN A 110 -0.04 -0.33 -15.50
CA GLN A 110 -1.19 0.58 -15.46
C GLN A 110 -2.47 -0.14 -15.00
N ALA A 111 -2.68 -1.38 -15.41
CA ALA A 111 -3.87 -2.17 -15.06
C ALA A 111 -3.89 -2.53 -13.57
N THR A 112 -2.77 -3.05 -13.04
CA THR A 112 -2.68 -3.42 -11.62
C THR A 112 -2.75 -2.20 -10.71
N ALA A 113 -2.23 -1.04 -11.14
CA ALA A 113 -2.38 0.22 -10.41
C ALA A 113 -3.86 0.66 -10.31
N GLN A 114 -4.60 0.59 -11.42
CA GLN A 114 -6.03 0.92 -11.44
C GLN A 114 -6.85 -0.02 -10.55
N GLN A 115 -6.55 -1.32 -10.62
CA GLN A 115 -7.23 -2.32 -9.79
C GLN A 115 -6.97 -2.09 -8.30
N ALA A 116 -5.70 -1.89 -7.90
CA ALA A 116 -5.35 -1.63 -6.51
C ALA A 116 -6.01 -0.34 -5.98
N GLU A 117 -6.03 0.73 -6.78
CA GLU A 117 -6.70 1.98 -6.41
C GLU A 117 -8.20 1.77 -6.19
N ALA A 118 -8.88 1.07 -7.10
CA ALA A 118 -10.31 0.77 -6.97
C ALA A 118 -10.62 -0.06 -5.72
N GLU A 119 -9.80 -1.07 -5.43
CA GLU A 119 -9.93 -1.88 -4.22
C GLU A 119 -9.72 -1.06 -2.94
N LEU A 120 -8.71 -0.18 -2.91
CA LEU A 120 -8.47 0.69 -1.76
C LEU A 120 -9.58 1.73 -1.56
N ARG A 121 -10.15 2.26 -2.66
CA ARG A 121 -11.34 3.13 -2.60
C ARG A 121 -12.52 2.42 -1.95
N ALA A 122 -12.81 1.18 -2.39
CA ALA A 122 -13.89 0.39 -1.81
C ALA A 122 -13.60 0.01 -0.35
N TRP A 123 -12.34 -0.30 -0.03
CA TRP A 123 -11.91 -0.69 1.31
C TRP A 123 -12.09 0.43 2.34
N PHE A 124 -11.63 1.64 2.01
CA PHE A 124 -11.72 2.80 2.89
C PHE A 124 -13.02 3.59 2.75
N ALA A 125 -13.95 3.14 1.90
CA ALA A 125 -15.27 3.73 1.82
C ALA A 125 -15.94 3.71 3.21
N PRO A 126 -16.60 4.81 3.61
CA PRO A 126 -17.38 4.84 4.85
C PRO A 126 -18.39 3.70 4.83
N VAL A 127 -18.48 2.96 5.94
CA VAL A 127 -19.60 2.03 6.12
C VAL A 127 -20.83 2.90 6.35
N CYS A 128 -21.75 2.92 5.39
CA CYS A 128 -23.03 3.58 5.60
C CYS A 128 -23.68 2.88 6.81
N PRO A 129 -23.96 3.58 7.92
CA PRO A 129 -24.65 2.93 9.03
C PRO A 129 -26.01 2.45 8.49
N PRO A 130 -26.48 1.25 8.87
CA PRO A 130 -27.84 0.87 8.55
C PRO A 130 -28.76 1.98 9.06
N GLY A 131 -29.65 2.46 8.19
CA GLY A 131 -30.55 3.58 8.49
C GLY A 131 -31.22 3.39 9.84
N LYS A 132 -31.14 4.43 10.67
CA LYS A 132 -31.89 4.50 11.93
C LYS A 132 -33.39 4.43 11.69
#